data_AF-A0A351T9J0-F1
#
_entry.id   AF-A0A351T9J0-F1
#
_cell.length_a   1.000
_cell.length_b   1.000
_cell.length_c   1.000
_cell.angle_alpha   90.00
_cell.angle_beta   90.00
_cell.angle_gamma   90.00
#
_symmetry.space_group_name_H-M   'P 1'
#
loop_
_entity.id
_entity.type
_entity.pdbx_description
1 polymer ?
#
loop_
_entity_poly.entity_id
_entity_poly.type
_entity_poly.pdbx_seq_one_letter_code
_entity_poly.pdbx_strand_id
1 'polypeptide(L)'
;MAVLATAINTRSDAFRENAAHMQALVAQLREDVATASLGGNQKSRERHVARGKLLPRDRIERLIDPGAPFLEFSQLAAWNMYDEPIHASGILTGIGRISGQECVIVCNDATIKGGTYYPITVKKHLRAQEVAMENHLPCIYLVDSGGANLPNQAEIFPDRNHFGQIFYNQANMSAMGIPQIAAVMG
;
A
#
# COMPACT_ATOMS: atom_id res chain seq x y z
N MET A 1 -29.22 19.66 23.33
CA MET A 1 -28.01 19.03 23.90
C MET A 1 -27.99 17.58 23.46
N ALA A 2 -26.97 17.15 22.72
CA ALA A 2 -26.71 15.74 22.43
C ALA A 2 -25.28 15.40 22.87
N VAL A 3 -24.95 15.71 24.13
CA VAL A 3 -23.66 15.33 24.73
C VAL A 3 -23.84 13.94 25.33
N LEU A 4 -23.05 12.97 24.85
CA LEU A 4 -23.00 11.64 25.44
C LEU A 4 -22.16 11.72 26.73
N ALA A 5 -22.80 11.60 27.88
CA ALA A 5 -22.10 11.46 29.16
C ALA A 5 -21.52 10.05 29.26
N THR A 6 -20.20 9.95 29.48
CA THR A 6 -19.55 8.64 29.64
C THR A 6 -20.00 7.96 30.94
N ALA A 7 -20.33 6.67 30.84
CA ALA A 7 -20.55 5.80 31.99
C ALA A 7 -19.31 4.95 32.33
N ILE A 8 -18.21 5.11 31.59
CA ILE A 8 -16.99 4.32 31.77
C ILE A 8 -16.21 4.86 32.98
N ASN A 9 -15.91 3.97 33.93
CA ASN A 9 -14.94 4.24 34.99
C ASN A 9 -13.54 3.75 34.57
N THR A 10 -12.67 4.68 34.18
CA THR A 10 -11.30 4.40 33.72
C THR A 10 -10.36 3.91 34.82
N ARG A 11 -10.79 3.89 36.09
CA ARG A 11 -10.02 3.39 37.24
C ARG A 11 -10.44 1.97 37.68
N SER A 12 -11.53 1.45 37.13
CA SER A 12 -11.99 0.09 37.43
C SER A 12 -10.98 -0.97 37.00
N ASP A 13 -11.00 -2.13 37.64
CA ASP A 13 -10.16 -3.27 37.25
C ASP A 13 -10.53 -3.78 35.86
N ALA A 14 -11.84 -3.91 35.57
CA ALA A 14 -12.33 -4.30 34.25
C ALA A 14 -11.83 -3.37 33.11
N PHE A 15 -11.77 -2.05 33.34
CA PHE A 15 -11.20 -1.14 32.35
C PHE A 15 -9.71 -1.39 32.15
N ARG A 16 -8.95 -1.61 33.24
CA ARG A 16 -7.50 -1.85 33.19
C ARG A 16 -7.16 -3.15 32.46
N GLU A 17 -7.92 -4.22 32.71
CA GLU A 17 -7.76 -5.51 32.04
C GLU A 17 -8.05 -5.40 30.53
N ASN A 18 -9.17 -4.78 30.17
CA ASN A 18 -9.53 -4.55 28.76
C ASN A 18 -8.50 -3.66 28.05
N ALA A 19 -8.02 -2.60 28.72
CA ALA A 19 -7.00 -1.72 28.18
C ALA A 19 -5.67 -2.45 27.97
N ALA A 20 -5.22 -3.26 28.94
CA ALA A 20 -3.98 -4.02 28.83
C ALA A 20 -4.03 -5.04 27.68
N HIS A 21 -5.15 -5.77 27.54
CA HIS A 21 -5.34 -6.70 26.45
C HIS A 21 -5.31 -6.00 25.08
N MET A 22 -6.05 -4.91 24.93
CA MET A 22 -6.07 -4.14 23.67
C MET A 22 -4.70 -3.53 23.36
N GLN A 23 -3.98 -3.02 24.37
CA GLN A 23 -2.63 -2.48 24.18
C GLN A 23 -1.64 -3.53 23.66
N ALA A 24 -1.75 -4.77 24.12
CA ALA A 24 -0.93 -5.87 23.61
C ALA A 24 -1.20 -6.15 22.12
N LEU A 25 -2.47 -6.18 21.70
CA LEU A 25 -2.85 -6.37 20.29
C LEU A 25 -2.38 -5.19 19.41
N VAL A 26 -2.50 -3.96 19.90
CA VAL A 26 -2.01 -2.76 19.20
C VAL A 26 -0.49 -2.78 19.08
N ALA A 27 0.22 -3.23 20.11
CA ALA A 27 1.68 -3.36 20.07
C ALA A 27 2.11 -4.38 19.01
N GLN A 28 1.48 -5.56 18.97
CA GLN A 28 1.74 -6.57 17.95
C GLN A 28 1.49 -6.02 16.54
N LEU A 29 0.35 -5.37 16.31
CA LEU A 29 0.04 -4.77 15.02
C LEU A 29 1.10 -3.76 14.58
N ARG A 30 1.59 -2.92 15.50
CA ARG A 30 2.64 -1.94 15.22
C ARG A 30 3.96 -2.60 14.84
N GLU A 31 4.33 -3.69 15.50
CA GLU A 31 5.52 -4.46 15.19
C GLU A 31 5.44 -5.15 13.82
N ASP A 32 4.30 -5.77 13.52
CA ASP A 32 4.05 -6.42 12.23
C ASP A 32 4.10 -5.38 11.09
N VAL A 33 3.45 -4.23 11.27
CA VAL A 33 3.48 -3.13 10.29
C VAL A 33 4.88 -2.55 10.15
N ALA A 34 5.62 -2.36 11.24
CA ALA A 34 7.00 -1.88 11.19
C ALA A 34 7.89 -2.85 10.39
N THR A 35 7.73 -4.15 10.61
CA THR A 35 8.43 -5.21 9.87
C THR A 35 8.06 -5.18 8.38
N ALA A 36 6.76 -5.14 8.06
CA ALA A 36 6.29 -5.05 6.67
C ALA A 36 6.77 -3.78 5.96
N SER A 37 6.90 -2.68 6.71
CA SER A 37 7.32 -1.37 6.19
C SER A 37 8.77 -1.34 5.72
N LEU A 38 9.59 -2.30 6.16
CA LEU A 38 10.97 -2.44 5.74
C LEU A 38 11.13 -2.86 4.27
N GLY A 39 10.08 -3.38 3.61
CA GLY A 39 10.18 -3.85 2.23
C GLY A 39 11.00 -5.15 2.12
N GLY A 40 11.82 -5.26 1.06
CA GLY A 40 12.69 -6.42 0.84
C GLY A 40 13.82 -6.54 1.87
N ASN A 41 14.56 -7.64 1.84
CA ASN A 41 15.68 -7.85 2.78
C ASN A 41 16.77 -6.76 2.66
N GLN A 42 17.60 -6.63 3.70
CA GLN A 42 18.64 -5.61 3.79
C GLN A 42 19.55 -5.55 2.56
N LYS A 43 20.01 -6.70 2.06
CA LYS A 43 20.88 -6.79 0.88
C LYS A 43 20.20 -6.28 -0.39
N SER A 44 18.89 -6.49 -0.53
CA SER A 44 18.10 -5.96 -1.65
C SER A 44 17.95 -4.44 -1.54
N ARG A 45 17.68 -3.90 -0.35
CA ARG A 45 17.59 -2.45 -0.11
C ARG A 45 18.91 -1.73 -0.39
N GLU A 46 20.01 -2.25 0.12
CA GLU A 46 21.35 -1.68 -0.10
C GLU A 46 21.69 -1.64 -1.59
N ARG A 47 21.41 -2.73 -2.32
CA ARG A 47 21.62 -2.79 -3.77
C ARG A 47 20.73 -1.81 -4.53
N HIS A 48 19.50 -1.60 -4.08
CA HIS A 48 18.59 -0.62 -4.67
C HIS A 48 19.12 0.81 -4.51
N VAL A 49 19.52 1.17 -3.28
CA VAL A 49 20.11 2.48 -2.99
C VAL A 49 21.46 2.69 -3.69
N ALA A 50 22.29 1.66 -3.77
CA ALA A 50 23.57 1.70 -4.48
C ALA A 50 23.43 2.00 -5.99
N ARG A 51 22.24 1.79 -6.57
CA ARG A 51 21.91 2.19 -7.96
C ARG A 51 21.47 3.66 -8.07
N GLY A 52 21.55 4.44 -6.99
CA GLY A 52 21.10 5.84 -6.94
C GLY A 52 19.58 6.00 -6.86
N LYS A 53 18.83 4.93 -6.54
CA LYS A 53 17.37 4.94 -6.47
C LYS A 53 16.91 5.17 -5.03
N LEU A 54 15.90 6.03 -4.85
CA LEU A 54 15.19 6.18 -3.59
C LEU A 54 14.38 4.92 -3.27
N LEU A 55 14.24 4.57 -1.98
CA LEU A 55 13.33 3.51 -1.57
C LEU A 55 11.87 3.93 -1.80
N PRO A 56 10.93 2.97 -1.95
CA PRO A 56 9.53 3.28 -2.23
C PRO A 56 8.87 4.24 -1.23
N ARG A 57 9.10 4.06 0.08
CA ARG A 57 8.56 4.96 1.11
C ARG A 57 9.14 6.36 1.02
N ASP A 58 10.45 6.47 0.78
CA ASP A 58 11.11 7.77 0.58
C ASP A 58 10.57 8.51 -0.65
N ARG A 59 10.20 7.78 -1.71
CA ARG A 59 9.56 8.37 -2.90
C ARG A 59 8.20 8.96 -2.56
N ILE A 60 7.37 8.23 -1.81
CA ILE A 60 6.06 8.70 -1.36
C ILE A 60 6.22 9.92 -0.46
N GLU A 61 7.12 9.86 0.53
CA GLU A 61 7.38 10.96 1.47
C GLU A 61 7.82 12.25 0.75
N ARG A 62 8.64 12.14 -0.30
CA ARG A 62 9.06 13.29 -1.10
C ARG A 62 8.02 13.77 -2.10
N LEU A 63 7.05 12.93 -2.46
CA LEU A 63 5.99 13.25 -3.41
C LEU A 63 4.84 14.02 -2.75
N ILE A 64 4.48 13.63 -1.52
CA ILE A 64 3.38 14.26 -0.79
C ILE A 64 3.79 15.62 -0.22
N ASP A 65 2.80 16.48 0.02
CA ASP A 65 3.02 17.81 0.59
C ASP A 65 3.68 17.71 1.98
N PRO A 66 4.64 18.59 2.31
CA PRO A 66 5.32 18.56 3.60
C PRO A 66 4.33 18.56 4.79
N GLY A 67 4.46 17.57 5.67
CA GLY A 67 3.60 17.40 6.85
C GLY A 67 2.19 16.86 6.54
N ALA A 68 1.87 16.56 5.28
CA ALA A 68 0.61 15.92 4.95
C ALA A 68 0.58 14.46 5.44
N PRO A 69 -0.57 13.97 5.92
CA PRO A 69 -0.73 12.57 6.26
C PRO A 69 -0.71 11.69 5.01
N PHE A 70 -0.34 10.43 5.19
CA PHE A 70 -0.51 9.38 4.20
C PHE A 70 -1.35 8.26 4.79
N LEU A 71 -2.51 7.98 4.17
CA LEU A 71 -3.38 6.88 4.55
C LEU A 71 -3.01 5.65 3.73
N GLU A 72 -2.12 4.81 4.27
CA GLU A 72 -1.67 3.60 3.60
C GLU A 72 -2.74 2.49 3.63
N PHE A 73 -2.94 1.82 2.50
CA PHE A 73 -3.86 0.70 2.36
C PHE A 73 -3.14 -0.63 2.55
N SER A 74 -3.81 -1.57 3.23
CA SER A 74 -3.43 -2.99 3.27
C SER A 74 -1.93 -3.20 3.55
N GLN A 75 -1.43 -2.59 4.63
CA GLN A 75 -0.01 -2.64 5.01
C GLN A 75 0.50 -4.07 5.23
N LEU A 76 -0.39 -4.96 5.70
CA LEU A 76 -0.13 -6.37 5.92
C LEU A 76 -0.57 -7.28 4.75
N ALA A 77 -0.75 -6.72 3.53
CA ALA A 77 -1.02 -7.55 2.36
C ALA A 77 0.10 -8.58 2.17
N ALA A 78 -0.28 -9.83 1.86
CA ALA A 78 0.61 -10.98 1.74
C ALA A 78 1.31 -11.45 3.03
N TRP A 79 0.92 -10.94 4.20
CA TRP A 79 1.48 -11.39 5.48
C TRP A 79 1.23 -12.87 5.70
N ASN A 80 2.31 -13.66 5.82
CA ASN A 80 2.29 -15.12 5.97
C ASN A 80 1.51 -15.87 4.87
N MET A 81 1.39 -15.30 3.66
CA MET A 81 0.67 -15.94 2.55
C MET A 81 1.56 -16.81 1.64
N TYR A 82 2.86 -16.56 1.62
CA TYR A 82 3.83 -17.26 0.77
C TYR A 82 5.01 -17.76 1.59
N ASP A 83 5.78 -18.70 1.05
CA ASP A 83 6.97 -19.28 1.71
C ASP A 83 8.06 -18.24 2.00
N GLU A 84 8.05 -17.12 1.27
CA GLU A 84 8.94 -16.00 1.47
C GLU A 84 8.17 -14.71 1.79
N PRO A 85 8.75 -13.78 2.57
CA PRO A 85 8.07 -12.53 2.89
C PRO A 85 7.91 -11.62 1.66
N ILE A 86 6.68 -11.47 1.19
CA ILE A 86 6.28 -10.50 0.15
C ILE A 86 5.57 -9.32 0.82
N HIS A 87 6.25 -8.63 1.74
CA HIS A 87 5.64 -7.60 2.58
C HIS A 87 4.85 -6.55 1.78
N ALA A 88 3.69 -6.16 2.31
CA ALA A 88 2.76 -5.24 1.67
C ALA A 88 2.38 -5.65 0.22
N SER A 89 2.51 -6.93 -0.14
CA SER A 89 2.40 -7.48 -1.51
C SER A 89 3.36 -6.87 -2.54
N GLY A 90 4.51 -6.33 -2.14
CA GLY A 90 5.48 -5.72 -3.07
C GLY A 90 5.02 -4.40 -3.68
N ILE A 91 3.95 -3.79 -3.14
CA ILE A 91 3.39 -2.54 -3.63
C ILE A 91 2.79 -1.73 -2.47
N LEU A 92 3.20 -0.47 -2.36
CA LEU A 92 2.62 0.49 -1.43
C LEU A 92 1.49 1.22 -2.12
N THR A 93 0.33 1.26 -1.49
CA THR A 93 -0.83 1.98 -2.01
C THR A 93 -1.45 2.80 -0.89
N GLY A 94 -2.02 3.95 -1.21
CA GLY A 94 -2.64 4.81 -0.21
C GLY A 94 -3.07 6.16 -0.76
N ILE A 95 -3.66 6.98 0.09
CA ILE A 95 -4.03 8.37 -0.24
C ILE A 95 -3.03 9.32 0.41
N GLY A 96 -2.48 10.22 -0.40
CA GLY A 96 -1.64 11.32 0.05
C GLY A 96 -2.07 12.61 -0.65
N ARG A 97 -1.71 13.75 -0.04
CA ARG A 97 -1.98 15.07 -0.64
C ARG A 97 -0.77 15.52 -1.44
N ILE A 98 -0.98 15.94 -2.69
CA ILE A 98 0.05 16.40 -3.63
C ILE A 98 -0.43 17.71 -4.22
N SER A 99 0.30 18.80 -3.97
CA SER A 99 -0.09 20.16 -4.39
C SER A 99 -1.51 20.53 -3.96
N GLY A 100 -1.87 20.19 -2.72
CA GLY A 100 -3.20 20.45 -2.16
C GLY A 100 -4.29 19.44 -2.55
N GLN A 101 -4.05 18.55 -3.52
CA GLN A 101 -5.02 17.58 -4.03
C GLN A 101 -4.82 16.20 -3.38
N GLU A 102 -5.89 15.57 -2.91
CA GLU A 102 -5.86 14.17 -2.48
C GLU A 102 -5.75 13.25 -3.70
N CYS A 103 -4.75 12.38 -3.69
CA CYS A 103 -4.42 11.48 -4.78
C CYS A 103 -4.23 10.06 -4.25
N VAL A 104 -4.69 9.07 -5.00
CA VAL A 104 -4.28 7.67 -4.78
C VAL A 104 -2.88 7.49 -5.37
N ILE A 105 -1.95 7.04 -4.54
CA ILE A 105 -0.58 6.72 -4.93
C ILE A 105 -0.42 5.20 -4.96
N VAL A 106 0.20 4.69 -6.01
CA VAL A 106 0.54 3.29 -6.19
C VAL A 106 2.03 3.18 -6.53
N CYS A 107 2.83 2.67 -5.60
CA CYS A 107 4.29 2.61 -5.72
C CYS A 107 4.81 1.18 -5.60
N ASN A 108 5.48 0.67 -6.63
CA ASN A 108 6.10 -0.65 -6.56
C ASN A 108 7.32 -0.65 -5.63
N ASP A 109 7.54 -1.79 -4.97
CA ASP A 109 8.76 -2.03 -4.20
C ASP A 109 9.70 -2.99 -4.95
N ALA A 110 10.64 -2.40 -5.70
CA ALA A 110 11.66 -3.15 -6.43
C ALA A 110 12.62 -3.96 -5.53
N THR A 111 12.65 -3.70 -4.21
CA THR A 111 13.48 -4.46 -3.27
C THR A 111 12.90 -5.84 -2.96
N ILE A 112 11.59 -6.04 -3.18
CA ILE A 112 10.88 -7.31 -3.03
C ILE A 112 10.79 -7.99 -4.39
N LYS A 113 11.60 -9.03 -4.62
CA LYS A 113 11.55 -9.86 -5.84
C LYS A 113 11.59 -9.02 -7.14
N GLY A 114 12.33 -7.90 -7.14
CA GLY A 114 12.42 -7.00 -8.29
C GLY A 114 11.13 -6.23 -8.59
N GLY A 115 10.21 -6.12 -7.63
CA GLY A 115 8.90 -5.48 -7.80
C GLY A 115 7.94 -6.31 -8.65
N THR A 116 8.16 -7.62 -8.79
CA THR A 116 7.29 -8.50 -9.58
C THR A 116 5.92 -8.64 -8.95
N TYR A 117 4.88 -8.72 -9.79
CA TYR A 117 3.51 -8.89 -9.33
C TYR A 117 3.23 -10.35 -8.97
N TYR A 118 2.84 -10.57 -7.73
CA TYR A 118 2.17 -11.79 -7.27
C TYR A 118 0.65 -11.65 -7.49
N PRO A 119 -0.14 -12.73 -7.41
CA PRO A 119 -1.61 -12.65 -7.50
C PRO A 119 -2.19 -11.61 -6.53
N ILE A 120 -1.68 -11.57 -5.30
CA ILE A 120 -2.13 -10.61 -4.29
C ILE A 120 -1.68 -9.17 -4.59
N THR A 121 -0.57 -8.97 -5.30
CA THR A 121 -0.12 -7.64 -5.77
C THR A 121 -1.12 -7.06 -6.76
N VAL A 122 -1.60 -7.89 -7.71
CA VAL A 122 -2.65 -7.48 -8.67
C VAL A 122 -3.91 -7.06 -7.91
N LYS A 123 -4.36 -7.89 -6.97
CA LYS A 123 -5.54 -7.59 -6.15
C LYS A 123 -5.40 -6.27 -5.37
N LYS A 124 -4.23 -6.03 -4.75
CA LYS A 124 -3.97 -4.77 -4.02
C LYS A 124 -3.94 -3.56 -4.95
N HIS A 125 -3.36 -3.68 -6.14
CA HIS A 125 -3.37 -2.61 -7.15
C HIS A 125 -4.79 -2.29 -7.60
N LEU A 126 -5.57 -3.31 -8.00
CA LEU A 126 -6.96 -3.13 -8.43
C LEU A 126 -7.81 -2.51 -7.34
N ARG A 127 -7.63 -2.92 -6.07
CA ARG A 127 -8.34 -2.29 -4.94
C ARG A 127 -7.98 -0.82 -4.78
N ALA A 128 -6.73 -0.43 -5.01
CA ALA A 128 -6.34 0.99 -4.97
C ALA A 128 -7.03 1.80 -6.08
N GLN A 129 -7.13 1.25 -7.30
CA GLN A 129 -7.87 1.88 -8.38
C GLN A 129 -9.37 1.95 -8.13
N GLU A 130 -9.94 0.93 -7.49
CA GLU A 130 -11.35 0.93 -7.08
C GLU A 130 -11.62 2.07 -6.10
N VAL A 131 -10.77 2.24 -5.08
CA VAL A 131 -10.85 3.40 -4.16
C VAL A 131 -10.72 4.71 -4.92
N ALA A 132 -9.79 4.82 -5.87
CA ALA A 132 -9.62 6.03 -6.68
C ALA A 132 -10.88 6.35 -7.50
N MET A 133 -11.45 5.35 -8.16
CA MET A 133 -12.63 5.48 -9.00
C MET A 133 -13.89 5.84 -8.20
N GLU A 134 -14.13 5.15 -7.08
CA GLU A 134 -15.29 5.36 -6.20
C GLU A 134 -15.29 6.75 -5.54
N ASN A 135 -14.11 7.31 -5.30
CA ASN A 135 -13.94 8.60 -4.60
C ASN A 135 -13.48 9.73 -5.53
N HIS A 136 -13.42 9.48 -6.84
CA HIS A 136 -13.00 10.45 -7.85
C HIS A 136 -11.62 11.08 -7.58
N LEU A 137 -10.65 10.27 -7.18
CA LEU A 137 -9.30 10.70 -6.82
C LEU A 137 -8.30 10.47 -7.96
N PRO A 138 -7.48 11.48 -8.34
CA PRO A 138 -6.39 11.29 -9.28
C PRO A 138 -5.43 10.17 -8.86
N CYS A 139 -4.89 9.45 -9.84
CA CYS A 139 -3.97 8.33 -9.62
C CYS A 139 -2.54 8.71 -9.99
N ILE A 140 -1.59 8.48 -9.07
CA ILE A 140 -0.15 8.56 -9.32
C ILE A 140 0.49 7.18 -9.21
N TYR A 141 1.02 6.68 -10.32
CA TYR A 141 1.71 5.40 -10.40
C TYR A 141 3.23 5.63 -10.40
N LEU A 142 3.92 5.22 -9.33
CA LEU A 142 5.38 5.18 -9.24
C LEU A 142 5.85 3.79 -9.66
N VAL A 143 6.11 3.65 -10.96
CA VAL A 143 6.31 2.35 -11.62
C VAL A 143 7.77 1.92 -11.52
N ASP A 144 8.02 0.80 -10.86
CA ASP A 144 9.35 0.20 -10.68
C ASP A 144 9.20 -1.32 -10.47
N SER A 145 8.79 -2.02 -11.53
CA SER A 145 8.41 -3.43 -11.49
C SER A 145 9.13 -4.23 -12.58
N GLY A 146 9.67 -5.40 -12.20
CA GLY A 146 10.29 -6.36 -13.09
C GLY A 146 9.32 -7.26 -13.86
N GLY A 147 8.00 -7.03 -13.76
CA GLY A 147 6.97 -7.78 -14.48
C GLY A 147 6.10 -8.66 -13.58
N ALA A 148 5.64 -9.80 -14.10
CA ALA A 148 4.79 -10.75 -13.37
C ALA A 148 5.61 -11.89 -12.73
N ASN A 149 5.13 -12.44 -11.62
CA ASN A 149 5.63 -13.70 -11.08
C ASN A 149 5.22 -14.85 -12.01
N LEU A 150 6.14 -15.28 -12.89
CA LEU A 150 5.86 -16.30 -13.91
C LEU A 150 5.39 -17.65 -13.35
N PRO A 151 5.92 -18.18 -12.23
CA PRO A 151 5.39 -19.39 -11.61
C PRO A 151 3.88 -19.34 -11.33
N ASN A 152 3.36 -18.17 -10.94
CA ASN A 152 1.94 -17.96 -10.66
C ASN A 152 1.17 -17.24 -11.80
N GLN A 153 1.69 -17.26 -13.04
CA GLN A 153 1.13 -16.47 -14.14
C GLN A 153 -0.38 -16.73 -14.41
N ALA A 154 -0.85 -17.96 -14.20
CA ALA A 154 -2.25 -18.34 -14.43
C ALA A 154 -3.22 -17.61 -13.47
N GLU A 155 -2.73 -17.19 -12.30
CA GLU A 155 -3.46 -16.42 -11.29
C GLU A 155 -3.19 -14.90 -11.41
N ILE A 156 -2.41 -14.49 -12.39
CA ILE A 156 -1.99 -13.09 -12.60
C ILE A 156 -2.47 -12.56 -13.94
N PHE A 157 -2.64 -13.39 -14.96
CA PHE A 157 -2.81 -12.95 -16.34
C PHE A 157 -4.23 -13.11 -16.92
N PRO A 158 -4.86 -14.30 -16.93
CA PRO A 158 -5.93 -14.59 -17.88
C PRO A 158 -7.34 -14.08 -17.52
N ASP A 159 -7.66 -13.90 -16.25
CA ASP A 159 -9.04 -13.65 -15.80
C ASP A 159 -9.42 -12.16 -15.80
N ARG A 160 -10.71 -11.86 -15.67
CA ARG A 160 -11.25 -10.50 -15.68
C ARG A 160 -10.62 -9.61 -14.61
N ASN A 161 -10.34 -10.13 -13.42
CA ASN A 161 -9.76 -9.36 -12.31
C ASN A 161 -8.25 -9.55 -12.18
N HIS A 162 -7.59 -9.89 -13.29
CA HIS A 162 -6.15 -10.06 -13.37
C HIS A 162 -5.46 -8.82 -13.95
N PHE A 163 -4.16 -8.91 -14.24
CA PHE A 163 -3.28 -7.76 -14.52
C PHE A 163 -3.83 -6.81 -15.59
N GLY A 164 -4.49 -7.34 -16.63
CA GLY A 164 -5.08 -6.53 -17.71
C GLY A 164 -6.16 -5.54 -17.24
N GLN A 165 -6.85 -5.83 -16.14
CA GLN A 165 -7.88 -4.98 -15.54
C GLN A 165 -7.31 -3.63 -15.08
N ILE A 166 -6.01 -3.57 -14.75
CA ILE A 166 -5.33 -2.32 -14.37
C ILE A 166 -5.45 -1.29 -15.50
N PHE A 167 -5.20 -1.72 -16.74
CA PHE A 167 -5.27 -0.87 -17.92
C PHE A 167 -6.71 -0.50 -18.27
N TYR A 168 -7.63 -1.46 -18.14
CA TYR A 168 -9.06 -1.19 -18.32
C TYR A 168 -9.54 -0.09 -17.35
N ASN A 169 -9.17 -0.19 -16.07
CA ASN A 169 -9.52 0.80 -15.06
C ASN A 169 -8.90 2.16 -15.37
N GLN A 170 -7.62 2.21 -15.76
CA GLN A 170 -6.94 3.47 -16.14
C GLN A 170 -7.68 4.17 -17.28
N ALA A 171 -8.03 3.45 -18.35
CA ALA A 171 -8.73 4.03 -19.50
C ALA A 171 -10.12 4.56 -19.11
N ASN A 172 -10.90 3.81 -18.32
CA ASN A 172 -12.22 4.23 -17.89
C ASN A 172 -12.17 5.41 -16.91
N MET A 173 -11.27 5.39 -15.92
CA MET A 173 -11.06 6.52 -15.00
C MET A 173 -10.63 7.78 -15.76
N SER A 174 -9.74 7.65 -16.75
CA SER A 174 -9.37 8.78 -17.62
C SER A 174 -10.58 9.33 -18.38
N ALA A 175 -11.46 8.47 -18.90
CA ALA A 175 -12.68 8.90 -19.59
C ALA A 175 -13.69 9.58 -18.64
N MET A 176 -13.66 9.23 -17.35
CA MET A 176 -14.44 9.88 -16.29
C MET A 176 -13.85 11.21 -15.84
N GLY A 177 -12.71 11.64 -16.39
CA GLY A 177 -12.02 12.87 -15.99
C GLY A 177 -11.13 12.72 -14.75
N ILE A 178 -10.86 11.48 -14.30
CA ILE A 178 -9.94 11.21 -13.19
C ILE A 178 -8.51 11.08 -13.75
N PRO A 179 -7.60 12.02 -13.47
CA PRO A 179 -6.25 12.02 -14.05
C PRO A 179 -5.45 10.75 -13.72
N GLN A 180 -4.78 10.20 -14.73
CA GLN A 180 -3.91 9.02 -14.61
C GLN A 180 -2.47 9.46 -14.92
N ILE A 181 -1.59 9.46 -13.92
CA ILE A 181 -0.20 9.95 -14.04
C ILE A 181 0.75 8.81 -13.71
N ALA A 182 1.76 8.59 -14.55
CA ALA A 182 2.79 7.58 -14.32
C ALA A 182 4.18 8.22 -14.30
N ALA A 183 4.99 7.85 -13.30
CA ALA A 183 6.41 8.13 -13.24
C ALA A 183 7.16 6.79 -13.27
N VAL A 184 7.92 6.55 -14.33
CA VAL A 184 8.72 5.33 -14.49
C VAL A 184 10.08 5.53 -13.85
N MET A 185 10.39 4.69 -12.86
CA MET A 185 11.59 4.79 -12.02
C MET A 185 12.41 3.49 -12.02
N GLY A 186 12.13 2.61 -12.99
CA GLY A 186 12.67 1.27 -13.19
C GLY A 186 14.10 1.26 -13.69
#